data_AF-A0AAU7VK20-F1
#
_entry.id   AF-A0AAU7VK20-F1
#
_cell.length_a   1.000
_cell.length_b   1.000
_cell.length_c   1.000
_cell.angle_alpha   90.00
_cell.angle_beta   90.00
_cell.angle_gamma   90.00
#
_symmetry.space_group_name_H-M   'P 1'
#
loop_
_entity.id
_entity.type
_entity.pdbx_description
1 polymer ?
#
loop_
_entity_poly.entity_id
_entity_poly.type
_entity_poly.pdbx_seq_one_letter_code
_entity_poly.pdbx_strand_id
1 'polypeptide(L)'
;MLKNEYLRFLKSKFNFVLIFFMSILVALSYYSTYLDKQEWIKVLNSGAEDVNLAAVEKMVNGYTGVAYFDRFIFGDFYIVFILVALIGFGIHLCSTTFSNLQSGYGSLLVSRLGYERYIKNLVIAQVLYIFTFILLFHTVLLLGSIAIGGTGFAQDITTFTRLGDINGINYIFALTAQIIMGPIFVSLVVSLVSLSTPYLKNKYLIQISPFFVYFIFLFISSTIGNISPTFGTVTRYFVPDSFLKSVYFNSISHTSLLDTVLSFVALPLLLLALTIYMYSVNVESYTEDYIVWH
;
A
#
# COMPACT_ATOMS: atom_id res chain seq x y z
N MET A 1 -12.45 21.96 -10.67
CA MET A 1 -11.44 21.04 -11.23
C MET A 1 -11.26 19.81 -10.37
N LEU A 2 -10.82 19.94 -9.10
CA LEU A 2 -10.60 18.83 -8.16
C LEU A 2 -11.71 17.75 -8.17
N LYS A 3 -12.97 18.14 -7.92
CA LYS A 3 -14.13 17.24 -7.92
C LYS A 3 -14.30 16.47 -9.24
N ASN A 4 -14.07 17.14 -10.37
CA ASN A 4 -14.25 16.53 -11.69
C ASN A 4 -13.14 15.52 -11.99
N GLU A 5 -11.89 15.85 -11.65
CA GLU A 5 -10.74 14.97 -11.80
C GLU A 5 -10.90 13.71 -10.92
N TYR A 6 -11.28 13.90 -9.65
CA TYR A 6 -11.58 12.81 -8.73
C TYR A 6 -12.69 11.89 -9.25
N LEU A 7 -13.82 12.45 -9.70
CA LEU A 7 -14.92 11.67 -10.28
C LEU A 7 -14.52 10.96 -11.58
N ARG A 8 -13.64 11.57 -12.40
CA ARG A 8 -13.11 10.93 -13.61
C ARG A 8 -12.32 9.67 -13.26
N PHE A 9 -11.47 9.73 -12.24
CA PHE A 9 -10.72 8.56 -11.79
C PHE A 9 -11.63 7.47 -11.22
N LEU A 10 -12.63 7.82 -10.39
CA LEU A 10 -13.59 6.86 -9.85
C LEU A 10 -14.43 6.14 -10.93
N LYS A 11 -14.80 6.85 -12.00
CA LYS A 11 -15.60 6.30 -13.11
C LYS A 11 -14.76 5.59 -14.19
N SER A 12 -13.45 5.52 -14.00
CA SER A 12 -12.55 4.91 -14.99
C SER A 12 -12.81 3.41 -15.13
N LYS A 13 -12.88 2.93 -16.37
CA LYS A 13 -13.00 1.49 -16.67
C LYS A 13 -11.78 0.70 -16.19
N PHE A 14 -10.63 1.37 -16.03
CA PHE A 14 -9.40 0.76 -15.53
C PHE A 14 -9.56 0.23 -14.09
N ASN A 15 -10.51 0.77 -13.33
CA ASN A 15 -10.79 0.34 -11.96
C ASN A 15 -11.23 -1.14 -11.93
N PHE A 16 -11.98 -1.60 -12.92
CA PHE A 16 -12.36 -3.01 -13.02
C PHE A 16 -11.15 -3.92 -13.25
N VAL A 17 -10.19 -3.46 -14.07
CA VAL A 17 -8.94 -4.20 -14.32
C VAL A 17 -8.14 -4.30 -13.03
N LEU A 18 -8.01 -3.21 -12.27
CA LEU A 18 -7.32 -3.23 -10.98
C LEU A 18 -7.99 -4.13 -9.95
N ILE A 19 -9.31 -4.02 -9.81
CA ILE A 19 -10.09 -4.87 -8.91
C ILE A 19 -9.86 -6.34 -9.27
N PHE A 20 -9.93 -6.70 -10.55
CA PHE A 20 -9.71 -8.07 -11.01
C PHE A 20 -8.34 -8.62 -10.59
N PHE A 21 -7.25 -7.91 -10.89
CA PHE A 21 -5.90 -8.37 -10.52
C PHE A 21 -5.68 -8.42 -9.01
N MET A 22 -6.20 -7.45 -8.26
CA MET A 22 -6.11 -7.46 -6.79
C MET A 22 -6.93 -8.59 -6.18
N SER A 23 -8.11 -8.90 -6.71
CA SER A 23 -8.94 -10.02 -6.26
C SER A 23 -8.28 -11.38 -6.52
N ILE A 24 -7.48 -11.53 -7.58
CA ILE A 24 -6.69 -12.75 -7.79
C ILE A 24 -5.71 -12.98 -6.62
N LEU A 25 -5.01 -11.93 -6.18
CA LEU A 25 -4.07 -12.03 -5.06
C LEU A 25 -4.76 -12.42 -3.75
N VAL A 26 -5.93 -11.83 -3.49
CA VAL A 26 -6.77 -12.19 -2.35
C VAL A 26 -7.17 -13.66 -2.43
N ALA A 27 -7.66 -14.12 -3.58
CA ALA A 27 -8.07 -15.51 -3.76
C ALA A 27 -6.91 -16.49 -3.52
N LEU A 28 -5.70 -16.17 -4.00
CA LEU A 28 -4.49 -16.97 -3.74
C LEU A 28 -4.12 -16.97 -2.25
N SER A 29 -4.18 -15.82 -1.58
CA SER A 29 -3.94 -15.72 -0.13
C SER A 29 -4.93 -16.55 0.69
N TYR A 30 -6.20 -16.55 0.26
CA TYR A 30 -7.27 -17.29 0.95
C TYR A 30 -7.15 -18.77 0.69
N TYR A 31 -6.77 -19.16 -0.53
CA TYR A 31 -6.47 -20.55 -0.84
C TYR A 31 -5.29 -21.09 -0.03
N SER A 32 -4.20 -20.31 0.11
CA SER A 32 -3.07 -20.69 0.98
C SER A 32 -3.53 -20.87 2.43
N THR A 33 -4.33 -19.95 2.95
CA THR A 33 -4.89 -20.04 4.32
C THR A 33 -5.80 -21.26 4.49
N TYR A 34 -6.55 -21.61 3.45
CA TYR A 34 -7.38 -22.80 3.43
C TYR A 34 -6.55 -24.09 3.46
N LEU A 35 -5.45 -24.16 2.71
CA LEU A 35 -4.54 -25.31 2.73
C LEU A 35 -3.98 -25.53 4.14
N ASP A 36 -3.52 -24.47 4.81
CA ASP A 36 -3.03 -24.57 6.20
C ASP A 36 -4.13 -25.12 7.13
N LYS A 37 -5.37 -24.64 6.98
CA LYS A 37 -6.51 -25.19 7.76
C LYS A 37 -6.69 -26.68 7.52
N GLN A 38 -6.59 -27.14 6.27
CA GLN A 38 -6.73 -28.56 5.93
C GLN A 38 -5.62 -29.42 6.54
N GLU A 39 -4.39 -28.90 6.66
CA GLU A 39 -3.31 -29.59 7.36
C GLU A 39 -3.63 -29.78 8.84
N TRP A 40 -4.13 -28.75 9.53
CA TRP A 40 -4.53 -28.87 10.93
C TRP A 40 -5.70 -29.85 11.14
N ILE A 41 -6.64 -29.92 10.18
CA ILE A 41 -7.72 -30.91 10.21
C ILE A 41 -7.16 -32.33 10.04
N LYS A 42 -6.15 -32.53 9.18
CA LYS A 42 -5.49 -33.83 9.05
C LYS A 42 -4.78 -34.23 10.34
N VAL A 43 -4.10 -33.30 11.01
CA VAL A 43 -3.46 -33.53 12.31
C VAL A 43 -4.52 -33.93 13.35
N LEU A 44 -5.66 -33.23 13.40
CA LEU A 44 -6.77 -33.54 14.31
C LEU A 44 -7.30 -34.97 14.11
N ASN A 45 -7.37 -35.41 12.86
CA ASN A 45 -7.87 -36.74 12.48
C ASN A 45 -6.80 -37.84 12.50
N SER A 46 -5.54 -37.52 12.80
CA SER A 46 -4.41 -38.48 12.69
C SER A 46 -4.40 -39.54 13.78
N GLY A 47 -5.05 -39.30 14.92
CA GLY A 47 -5.09 -40.23 16.05
C GLY A 47 -3.75 -40.44 16.76
N ALA A 48 -2.76 -39.58 16.51
CA ALA A 48 -1.45 -39.67 17.16
C ALA A 48 -1.53 -39.32 18.66
N GLU A 49 -0.97 -40.18 19.51
CA GLU A 49 -1.08 -40.09 20.98
C GLU A 49 -0.33 -38.89 21.58
N ASP A 50 0.64 -38.33 20.86
CA ASP A 50 1.45 -37.18 21.26
C ASP A 50 0.85 -35.83 20.87
N VAL A 51 -0.29 -35.83 20.18
CA VAL A 51 -0.97 -34.62 19.73
C VAL A 51 -1.93 -34.10 20.79
N ASN A 52 -1.75 -32.84 21.19
CA ASN A 52 -2.73 -32.13 22.01
C ASN A 52 -3.99 -31.79 21.20
N LEU A 53 -4.96 -32.71 21.18
CA LEU A 53 -6.19 -32.58 20.41
C LEU A 53 -6.99 -31.31 20.74
N ALA A 54 -7.04 -30.91 22.01
CA ALA A 54 -7.73 -29.69 22.42
C ALA A 54 -7.08 -28.42 21.83
N ALA A 55 -5.76 -28.38 21.75
CA ALA A 55 -5.04 -27.29 21.11
C ALA A 55 -5.25 -27.27 19.59
N VAL A 56 -5.27 -28.45 18.95
CA VAL A 56 -5.49 -28.55 17.50
C VAL A 56 -6.92 -28.18 17.11
N GLU A 57 -7.92 -28.63 17.87
CA GLU A 57 -9.32 -28.28 17.64
C GLU A 57 -9.52 -26.76 17.76
N LYS A 58 -8.90 -26.14 18.76
CA LYS A 58 -8.87 -24.69 18.94
C LYS A 58 -8.22 -23.96 17.76
N MET A 59 -7.13 -24.49 17.20
CA MET A 59 -6.49 -23.96 16.00
C MET A 59 -7.39 -24.05 14.77
N VAL A 60 -8.06 -25.20 14.55
CA VAL A 60 -8.98 -25.40 13.42
C VAL A 60 -10.19 -24.45 13.51
N ASN A 61 -10.76 -24.31 14.71
CA ASN A 61 -11.85 -23.36 14.98
C ASN A 61 -11.40 -21.91 14.86
N GLY A 62 -10.10 -21.66 14.94
CA GLY A 62 -9.50 -20.35 14.75
C GLY A 62 -9.47 -19.84 13.31
N TYR A 63 -9.70 -20.69 12.31
CA TYR A 63 -9.76 -20.29 10.91
C TYR A 63 -11.16 -19.75 10.53
N THR A 64 -11.45 -18.54 10.99
CA THR A 64 -12.68 -17.77 10.71
C THR A 64 -12.49 -16.80 9.55
N GLY A 65 -13.57 -16.16 9.09
CA GLY A 65 -13.51 -15.18 8.01
C GLY A 65 -12.55 -14.02 8.30
N VAL A 66 -12.57 -13.52 9.53
CA VAL A 66 -11.64 -12.48 10.00
C VAL A 66 -10.19 -12.97 9.96
N ALA A 67 -9.92 -14.23 10.31
CA ALA A 67 -8.56 -14.78 10.26
C ALA A 67 -8.00 -14.85 8.83
N TYR A 68 -8.84 -15.12 7.82
CA TYR A 68 -8.43 -15.06 6.41
C TYR A 68 -8.08 -13.63 5.99
N PHE A 69 -8.88 -12.65 6.42
CA PHE A 69 -8.60 -11.24 6.19
C PHE A 69 -7.29 -10.79 6.85
N ASP A 70 -7.07 -11.14 8.12
CA ASP A 70 -5.86 -10.82 8.87
C ASP A 70 -4.61 -11.39 8.19
N ARG A 71 -4.66 -12.66 7.78
CA ARG A 71 -3.55 -13.29 7.08
C ARG A 71 -3.22 -12.62 5.74
N PHE A 72 -4.23 -12.11 5.05
CA PHE A 72 -3.99 -11.31 3.85
C PHE A 72 -3.29 -9.98 4.19
N ILE A 73 -3.81 -9.23 5.17
CA ILE A 73 -3.35 -7.88 5.52
C ILE A 73 -1.96 -7.85 6.16
N PHE A 74 -1.67 -8.82 7.02
CA PHE A 74 -0.40 -8.92 7.74
C PHE A 74 0.61 -9.85 7.05
N GLY A 75 0.19 -10.61 6.05
CA GLY A 75 1.03 -11.55 5.32
C GLY A 75 1.79 -10.95 4.13
N ASP A 76 2.52 -11.81 3.40
CA ASP A 76 3.33 -11.41 2.26
C ASP A 76 2.50 -11.02 1.03
N PHE A 77 1.30 -11.59 0.89
CA PHE A 77 0.36 -11.22 -0.17
C PHE A 77 -0.03 -9.73 -0.13
N TYR A 78 0.01 -9.08 1.04
CA TYR A 78 -0.20 -7.63 1.15
C TYR A 78 0.88 -6.84 0.40
N ILE A 79 2.14 -7.26 0.46
CA ILE A 79 3.23 -6.59 -0.26
C ILE A 79 3.03 -6.71 -1.76
N VAL A 80 2.67 -7.91 -2.23
CA VAL A 80 2.35 -8.14 -3.65
C VAL A 80 1.14 -7.29 -4.08
N PHE A 81 0.13 -7.16 -3.21
CA PHE A 81 -1.01 -6.26 -3.43
C PHE A 81 -0.56 -4.80 -3.60
N ILE A 82 0.34 -4.30 -2.75
CA ILE A 82 0.89 -2.95 -2.87
C ILE A 82 1.70 -2.78 -4.17
N LEU A 83 2.48 -3.78 -4.59
CA LEU A 83 3.20 -3.74 -5.87
C LEU A 83 2.25 -3.66 -7.07
N VAL A 84 1.18 -4.45 -7.08
CA VAL A 84 0.13 -4.37 -8.12
C VAL A 84 -0.57 -3.02 -8.08
N ALA A 85 -0.82 -2.46 -6.89
CA ALA A 85 -1.37 -1.11 -6.75
C ALA A 85 -0.44 -0.06 -7.37
N LEU A 86 0.87 -0.11 -7.10
CA LEU A 86 1.85 0.82 -7.65
C LEU A 86 1.89 0.77 -9.18
N ILE A 87 1.95 -0.44 -9.77
CA ILE A 87 1.91 -0.62 -11.23
C ILE A 87 0.61 -0.06 -11.79
N GLY A 88 -0.51 -0.42 -11.17
CA GLY A 88 -1.84 -0.02 -11.58
C GLY A 88 -2.06 1.49 -11.58
N PHE A 89 -1.79 2.13 -10.44
CA PHE A 89 -1.91 3.58 -10.32
C PHE A 89 -0.84 4.31 -11.14
N GLY A 90 0.33 3.73 -11.39
CA GLY A 90 1.31 4.25 -12.34
C GLY A 90 0.76 4.30 -13.78
N ILE A 91 0.20 3.19 -14.25
CA ILE A 91 -0.43 3.08 -15.57
C ILE A 91 -1.63 4.04 -15.70
N HIS A 92 -2.43 4.17 -14.65
CA HIS A 92 -3.66 4.96 -14.70
C HIS A 92 -3.41 6.45 -14.49
N LEU A 93 -2.74 6.82 -13.40
CA LEU A 93 -2.66 8.21 -12.92
C LEU A 93 -1.44 8.92 -13.49
N CYS A 94 -0.24 8.35 -13.36
CA CYS A 94 0.99 8.99 -13.84
C CYS A 94 0.98 9.17 -15.37
N SER A 95 0.49 8.15 -16.09
CA SER A 95 0.23 8.21 -17.54
C SER A 95 -0.70 9.36 -17.95
N THR A 96 -1.76 9.59 -17.16
CA THR A 96 -2.75 10.63 -17.42
C THR A 96 -2.14 12.00 -17.18
N THR A 97 -1.39 12.19 -16.09
CA THR A 97 -0.64 13.43 -15.84
C THR A 97 0.30 13.73 -17.01
N PHE A 98 1.13 12.76 -17.41
CA PHE A 98 2.07 12.94 -18.52
C PHE A 98 1.37 13.29 -19.83
N SER A 99 0.30 12.58 -20.18
CA SER A 99 -0.45 12.81 -21.42
C SER A 99 -1.14 14.19 -21.42
N ASN A 100 -1.63 14.66 -20.27
CA ASN A 100 -2.21 15.99 -20.13
C ASN A 100 -1.16 17.10 -20.31
N LEU A 101 0.07 16.88 -19.83
CA LEU A 101 1.17 17.84 -19.97
C LEU A 101 1.71 17.91 -21.40
N GLN A 102 1.78 16.78 -22.10
CA GLN A 102 2.31 16.70 -23.46
C GLN A 102 1.29 17.03 -24.55
N SER A 103 0.01 17.11 -24.20
CA SER A 103 -1.04 17.50 -25.13
C SER A 103 -1.27 19.02 -25.09
N GLY A 104 -1.83 19.59 -26.16
CA GLY A 104 -2.23 21.01 -26.22
C GLY A 104 -3.26 21.43 -25.16
N TYR A 105 -3.75 20.50 -24.35
CA TYR A 105 -4.51 20.80 -23.14
C TYR A 105 -3.66 21.51 -22.07
N GLY A 106 -2.35 21.22 -21.98
CA GLY A 106 -1.44 21.87 -21.03
C GLY A 106 -1.39 23.39 -21.24
N SER A 107 -1.19 23.86 -22.47
CA SER A 107 -1.18 25.29 -22.79
C SER A 107 -2.54 25.97 -22.54
N LEU A 108 -3.64 25.27 -22.83
CA LEU A 108 -5.00 25.78 -22.60
C LEU A 108 -5.38 25.82 -21.10
N LEU A 109 -4.78 24.96 -20.28
CA LEU A 109 -4.95 24.95 -18.83
C LEU A 109 -4.10 26.02 -18.15
N VAL A 110 -2.84 26.19 -18.58
CA VAL A 110 -1.96 27.24 -18.05
C VAL A 110 -2.51 28.62 -18.32
N SER A 111 -3.01 28.87 -19.54
CA SER A 111 -3.65 30.14 -19.91
C SER A 111 -4.94 30.45 -19.14
N ARG A 112 -5.62 29.45 -18.56
CA ARG A 112 -6.91 29.63 -17.87
C ARG A 112 -6.85 29.56 -16.35
N LEU A 113 -5.93 28.79 -15.77
CA LEU A 113 -5.90 28.49 -14.33
C LEU A 113 -4.55 28.73 -13.66
N GLY A 114 -3.46 28.86 -14.43
CA GLY A 114 -2.09 28.77 -13.94
C GLY A 114 -1.68 27.32 -13.67
N TYR A 115 -0.44 27.00 -14.06
CA TYR A 115 0.11 25.64 -13.95
C TYR A 115 0.11 25.09 -12.52
N GLU A 116 0.57 25.90 -11.58
CA GLU A 116 0.67 25.54 -10.16
C GLU A 116 -0.68 25.06 -9.58
N ARG A 117 -1.74 25.83 -9.82
CA ARG A 117 -3.08 25.49 -9.32
C ARG A 117 -3.63 24.24 -9.99
N TYR A 118 -3.31 24.01 -11.26
CA TYR A 118 -3.67 22.79 -11.98
C TYR A 118 -3.01 21.57 -11.33
N ILE A 119 -1.68 21.56 -11.21
CA ILE A 119 -0.94 20.38 -10.76
C ILE A 119 -1.26 20.07 -9.29
N LYS A 120 -1.43 21.09 -8.44
CA LYS A 120 -1.90 20.93 -7.06
C LYS A 120 -3.24 20.22 -6.98
N ASN A 121 -4.24 20.65 -7.76
CA ASN A 121 -5.55 20.02 -7.77
C ASN A 121 -5.51 18.60 -8.32
N LEU A 122 -4.65 18.34 -9.31
CA LEU A 122 -4.48 17.01 -9.88
C LEU A 122 -3.90 16.03 -8.85
N VAL A 123 -2.82 16.41 -8.16
CA VAL A 123 -2.19 15.59 -7.12
C VAL A 123 -3.18 15.31 -5.98
N ILE A 124 -3.91 16.32 -5.49
CA ILE A 124 -4.92 16.12 -4.45
C ILE A 124 -6.02 15.15 -4.92
N ALA A 125 -6.47 15.26 -6.18
CA ALA A 125 -7.47 14.33 -6.72
C ALA A 125 -6.94 12.89 -6.79
N GLN A 126 -5.68 12.70 -7.17
CA GLN A 126 -5.02 11.39 -7.22
C GLN A 126 -4.93 10.77 -5.83
N VAL A 127 -4.48 11.54 -4.82
CA VAL A 127 -4.39 11.07 -3.43
C VAL A 127 -5.77 10.65 -2.91
N LEU A 128 -6.79 11.50 -3.05
CA LEU A 128 -8.15 11.17 -2.59
C LEU A 128 -8.71 9.92 -3.28
N TYR A 129 -8.43 9.77 -4.58
CA TYR A 129 -8.83 8.61 -5.35
C TYR A 129 -8.13 7.32 -4.88
N ILE A 130 -6.81 7.33 -4.69
CA ILE A 130 -6.03 6.18 -4.19
C ILE A 130 -6.55 5.75 -2.81
N PHE A 131 -6.72 6.70 -1.89
CA PHE A 131 -7.28 6.44 -0.56
C PHE A 131 -8.66 5.81 -0.65
N THR A 132 -9.57 6.40 -1.42
CA THR A 132 -10.95 5.91 -1.54
C THR A 132 -10.97 4.51 -2.15
N PHE A 133 -10.19 4.28 -3.20
CA PHE A 133 -10.13 2.98 -3.88
C PHE A 133 -9.62 1.88 -2.95
N ILE A 134 -8.48 2.09 -2.28
CA ILE A 134 -7.86 1.08 -1.43
C ILE A 134 -8.72 0.82 -0.18
N LEU A 135 -9.24 1.87 0.47
CA LEU A 135 -10.06 1.69 1.68
C LEU A 135 -11.38 0.97 1.35
N LEU A 136 -12.03 1.32 0.25
CA LEU A 136 -13.27 0.67 -0.18
C LEU A 136 -13.01 -0.79 -0.55
N PHE A 137 -11.92 -1.09 -1.27
CA PHE A 137 -11.54 -2.47 -1.58
C PHE A 137 -11.38 -3.32 -0.31
N HIS A 138 -10.64 -2.83 0.68
CA HIS A 138 -10.45 -3.53 1.95
C HIS A 138 -11.75 -3.67 2.76
N THR A 139 -12.61 -2.65 2.71
CA THR A 139 -13.92 -2.70 3.37
C THR A 139 -14.79 -3.80 2.77
N VAL A 140 -14.90 -3.85 1.43
CA VAL A 140 -15.65 -4.90 0.73
C VAL A 140 -15.05 -6.27 1.01
N LEU A 141 -13.72 -6.37 1.04
CA LEU A 141 -13.03 -7.61 1.34
C LEU A 141 -13.33 -8.11 2.77
N LEU A 142 -13.25 -7.23 3.77
CA LEU A 142 -13.57 -7.56 5.15
C LEU A 142 -15.02 -8.03 5.30
N LEU A 143 -15.98 -7.30 4.71
CA LEU A 143 -17.40 -7.68 4.73
C LEU A 143 -17.63 -9.03 4.04
N GLY A 144 -17.00 -9.27 2.90
CA GLY A 144 -17.07 -10.55 2.19
C GLY A 144 -16.49 -11.71 3.02
N SER A 145 -15.38 -11.46 3.71
CA SER A 145 -14.73 -12.45 4.58
C SER A 145 -15.62 -12.84 5.76
N ILE A 146 -16.21 -11.83 6.41
CA ILE A 146 -17.18 -12.03 7.50
C ILE A 146 -18.40 -12.81 7.00
N ALA A 147 -18.91 -12.50 5.81
CA ALA A 147 -20.07 -13.18 5.25
C ALA A 147 -19.82 -14.67 4.95
N ILE A 148 -18.59 -15.05 4.59
CA ILE A 148 -18.24 -16.44 4.24
C ILE A 148 -17.81 -17.25 5.46
N GLY A 149 -17.02 -16.67 6.36
CA GLY A 149 -16.36 -17.40 7.45
C GLY A 149 -16.72 -16.93 8.87
N GLY A 150 -17.65 -15.98 9.00
CA GLY A 150 -18.11 -15.45 10.29
C GLY A 150 -17.15 -14.48 10.97
N THR A 151 -17.63 -13.88 12.07
CA THR A 151 -16.93 -12.88 12.89
C THR A 151 -16.16 -13.49 14.07
N GLY A 152 -15.99 -14.81 14.11
CA GLY A 152 -15.41 -15.47 15.28
C GLY A 152 -14.01 -14.95 15.59
N PHE A 153 -13.92 -14.02 16.55
CA PHE A 153 -12.72 -13.67 17.27
C PHE A 153 -12.58 -14.72 18.39
N ALA A 154 -12.26 -15.98 18.06
CA ALA A 154 -12.00 -16.92 19.16
C ALA A 154 -10.86 -16.33 20.01
N GLN A 155 -11.04 -16.42 21.32
CA GLN A 155 -10.32 -15.65 22.34
C GLN A 155 -8.82 -15.98 22.45
N ASP A 156 -8.28 -16.71 21.46
CA ASP A 156 -6.91 -17.15 21.34
C ASP A 156 -6.44 -17.21 19.86
N ILE A 157 -7.20 -16.64 18.91
CA ILE A 157 -6.93 -16.65 17.46
C ILE A 157 -5.75 -15.77 17.06
N THR A 158 -5.15 -15.09 18.02
CA THR A 158 -3.91 -14.37 17.77
C THR A 158 -2.69 -15.25 17.87
N THR A 159 -2.86 -16.56 17.75
CA THR A 159 -1.77 -17.49 17.51
C THR A 159 -1.08 -17.28 16.16
N PHE A 160 -1.75 -16.69 15.15
CA PHE A 160 -1.13 -16.51 13.83
C PHE A 160 -0.39 -15.17 13.62
N THR A 161 -0.81 -14.11 14.32
CA THR A 161 -0.17 -12.77 14.24
C THR A 161 0.32 -12.23 15.58
N ARG A 162 0.08 -12.95 16.70
CA ARG A 162 0.31 -12.50 18.10
C ARG A 162 -0.42 -11.22 18.51
N LEU A 163 -1.36 -10.73 17.70
CA LEU A 163 -2.11 -9.49 17.92
C LEU A 163 -3.29 -9.56 18.93
N GLY A 164 -3.33 -10.44 19.94
CA GLY A 164 -4.61 -10.65 20.68
C GLY A 164 -4.60 -11.43 21.98
N ASP A 165 -3.63 -11.36 22.88
CA ASP A 165 -2.75 -10.26 23.28
C ASP A 165 -3.51 -8.96 23.61
N ILE A 166 -4.10 -8.41 22.57
CA ILE A 166 -4.62 -7.07 22.47
C ILE A 166 -6.15 -7.07 22.65
N ASN A 167 -6.67 -6.24 23.56
CA ASN A 167 -8.10 -5.96 23.71
C ASN A 167 -8.73 -5.63 22.34
N GLY A 168 -9.97 -6.07 22.07
CA GLY A 168 -10.64 -5.92 20.76
C GLY A 168 -10.61 -4.51 20.17
N ILE A 169 -10.63 -3.47 21.00
CA ILE A 169 -10.46 -2.07 20.57
C ILE A 169 -9.08 -1.82 19.96
N ASN A 170 -8.03 -2.28 20.63
CA ASN A 170 -6.65 -2.09 20.18
C ASN A 170 -6.36 -2.93 18.91
N TYR A 171 -7.03 -4.08 18.73
CA TYR A 171 -6.99 -4.84 17.48
C TYR A 171 -7.60 -4.03 16.31
N ILE A 172 -8.76 -3.40 16.52
CA ILE A 172 -9.38 -2.53 15.50
C ILE A 172 -8.44 -1.37 15.13
N PHE A 173 -7.78 -0.76 16.12
CA PHE A 173 -6.78 0.29 15.86
C PHE A 173 -5.59 -0.23 15.07
N ALA A 174 -5.04 -1.40 15.42
CA ALA A 174 -3.93 -2.02 14.70
C ALA A 174 -4.30 -2.34 13.24
N LEU A 175 -5.47 -2.93 13.02
CA LEU A 175 -5.99 -3.25 11.69
C LEU A 175 -6.20 -1.98 10.85
N THR A 176 -6.83 -0.96 11.45
CA THR A 176 -7.10 0.32 10.79
C THR A 176 -5.78 1.02 10.43
N ALA A 177 -4.81 1.05 11.35
CA ALA A 177 -3.50 1.62 11.10
C ALA A 177 -2.82 0.90 9.93
N GLN A 178 -2.77 -0.43 9.96
CA GLN A 178 -2.15 -1.24 8.91
C GLN A 178 -2.78 -0.98 7.52
N ILE A 179 -4.11 -0.91 7.45
CA ILE A 179 -4.85 -0.60 6.21
C ILE A 179 -4.55 0.83 5.72
N ILE A 180 -4.39 1.81 6.62
CA ILE A 180 -4.10 3.22 6.27
C ILE A 180 -2.67 3.40 5.73
N MET A 181 -1.72 2.57 6.16
CA MET A 181 -0.33 2.69 5.71
C MET A 181 -0.17 2.45 4.20
N GLY A 182 -0.89 1.48 3.63
CA GLY A 182 -0.90 1.19 2.19
C GLY A 182 -1.20 2.41 1.31
N PRO A 183 -2.38 3.06 1.46
CA PRO A 183 -2.73 4.24 0.67
C PRO A 183 -1.83 5.44 0.94
N ILE A 184 -1.29 5.63 2.15
CA ILE A 184 -0.26 6.67 2.40
C ILE A 184 0.95 6.44 1.49
N PHE A 185 1.52 5.24 1.53
CA PHE A 185 2.72 4.91 0.77
C PHE A 185 2.48 5.00 -0.74
N VAL A 186 1.40 4.37 -1.24
CA VAL A 186 1.05 4.39 -2.67
C VAL A 186 0.81 5.82 -3.14
N SER A 187 0.10 6.64 -2.35
CA SER A 187 -0.17 8.05 -2.70
C SER A 187 1.10 8.87 -2.82
N LEU A 188 2.03 8.72 -1.87
CA LEU A 188 3.30 9.45 -1.88
C LEU A 188 4.16 9.04 -3.08
N VAL A 189 4.31 7.74 -3.35
CA VAL A 189 5.11 7.24 -4.48
C VAL A 189 4.50 7.66 -5.82
N VAL A 190 3.18 7.51 -5.99
CA VAL A 190 2.49 7.89 -7.23
C VAL A 190 2.55 9.41 -7.45
N SER A 191 2.44 10.21 -6.39
CA SER A 191 2.55 11.68 -6.49
C SER A 191 3.97 12.08 -6.88
N LEU A 192 4.98 11.51 -6.21
CA LEU A 192 6.39 11.71 -6.52
C LEU A 192 6.69 11.46 -8.01
N VAL A 193 6.26 10.31 -8.51
CA VAL A 193 6.47 9.93 -9.91
C VAL A 193 5.65 10.80 -10.87
N SER A 194 4.40 11.12 -10.54
CA SER A 194 3.56 11.99 -11.38
C SER A 194 4.15 13.40 -11.54
N LEU A 195 4.93 13.87 -10.56
CA LEU A 195 5.64 15.14 -10.61
C LEU A 195 7.02 15.05 -11.28
N SER A 196 7.51 13.85 -11.60
CA SER A 196 8.82 13.64 -12.22
C SER A 196 8.89 13.84 -13.73
N THR A 197 7.82 14.35 -14.32
CA THR A 197 7.70 14.60 -15.76
C THR A 197 8.73 15.57 -16.36
N PRO A 198 9.35 16.52 -15.62
CA PRO A 198 10.46 17.31 -16.16
C PRO A 198 11.67 16.45 -16.53
N TYR A 199 11.91 15.38 -15.76
CA TYR A 199 13.05 14.48 -15.93
C TYR A 199 12.71 13.26 -16.78
N LEU A 200 11.51 12.69 -16.60
CA LEU A 200 11.05 11.52 -17.32
C LEU A 200 10.20 11.92 -18.52
N LYS A 201 10.79 11.95 -19.71
CA LYS A 201 10.09 12.31 -20.96
C LYS A 201 9.46 11.12 -21.68
N ASN A 202 9.44 9.94 -21.08
CA ASN A 202 8.86 8.73 -21.66
C ASN A 202 7.66 8.24 -20.84
N LYS A 203 6.51 8.11 -21.51
CA LYS A 203 5.25 7.67 -20.91
C LYS A 203 5.38 6.32 -20.19
N TYR A 204 6.01 5.34 -20.83
CA TYR A 204 6.15 3.99 -20.27
C TYR A 204 7.09 3.96 -19.06
N LEU A 205 8.16 4.77 -19.09
CA LEU A 205 9.04 4.91 -17.92
C LEU A 205 8.28 5.51 -16.73
N ILE A 206 7.46 6.54 -16.95
CA ILE A 206 6.62 7.13 -15.89
C ILE A 206 5.61 6.12 -15.35
N GLN A 207 5.01 5.29 -16.21
CA GLN A 207 4.02 4.30 -15.79
C GLN A 207 4.60 3.24 -14.86
N ILE A 208 5.82 2.76 -15.13
CA ILE A 208 6.46 1.69 -14.35
C ILE A 208 7.30 2.21 -13.18
N SER A 209 7.67 3.50 -13.19
CA SER A 209 8.50 4.11 -12.13
C SER A 209 7.98 3.93 -10.70
N PRO A 210 6.67 3.95 -10.39
CA PRO A 210 6.21 3.75 -9.01
C PRO A 210 6.64 2.39 -8.45
N PHE A 211 6.65 1.36 -9.30
CA PHE A 211 7.15 0.03 -8.95
C PHE A 211 8.66 0.07 -8.68
N PHE A 212 9.45 0.72 -9.54
CA PHE A 212 10.91 0.81 -9.34
C PHE A 212 11.30 1.61 -8.10
N VAL A 213 10.55 2.66 -7.72
CA VAL A 213 10.80 3.42 -6.49
C VAL A 213 10.80 2.51 -5.27
N TYR A 214 9.87 1.55 -5.19
CA TYR A 214 9.85 0.55 -4.11
C TYR A 214 11.16 -0.25 -4.05
N PHE A 215 11.66 -0.74 -5.19
CA PHE A 215 12.90 -1.53 -5.24
C PHE A 215 14.17 -0.72 -5.02
N ILE A 216 14.18 0.57 -5.37
CA ILE A 216 15.32 1.45 -5.13
C ILE A 216 15.64 1.50 -3.63
N PHE A 217 14.62 1.65 -2.77
CA PHE A 217 14.83 1.65 -1.32
C PHE A 217 15.35 0.30 -0.79
N LEU A 218 14.85 -0.81 -1.32
CA LEU A 218 15.36 -2.14 -0.99
C LEU A 218 16.83 -2.33 -1.42
N PHE A 219 17.17 -1.87 -2.62
CA PHE A 219 18.53 -1.95 -3.15
C PHE A 219 19.49 -1.08 -2.34
N ILE A 220 19.07 0.14 -1.98
CA ILE A 220 19.85 1.05 -1.12
C ILE A 220 20.09 0.40 0.24
N SER A 221 19.06 -0.16 0.89
CA SER A 221 19.22 -0.79 2.20
C SER A 221 20.10 -2.04 2.13
N SER A 222 19.96 -2.89 1.10
CA SER A 222 20.81 -4.07 0.94
C SER A 222 22.26 -3.75 0.55
N THR A 223 22.53 -2.60 -0.08
CA THR A 223 23.90 -2.22 -0.45
C THR A 223 24.56 -1.38 0.63
N ILE A 224 23.94 -0.25 1.00
CA ILE A 224 24.48 0.69 2.00
C ILE A 224 24.35 0.13 3.41
N GLY A 225 23.24 -0.55 3.72
CA GLY A 225 23.01 -1.12 5.04
C GLY A 225 24.02 -2.22 5.41
N ASN A 226 24.62 -2.86 4.42
CA ASN A 226 25.67 -3.87 4.63
C ASN A 226 27.08 -3.29 4.86
N ILE A 227 27.26 -1.96 4.74
CA ILE A 227 28.56 -1.31 5.00
C ILE A 227 28.90 -1.35 6.50
N SER A 228 27.91 -1.15 7.38
CA SER A 228 28.11 -1.24 8.83
C SER A 228 26.78 -1.47 9.57
N PRO A 229 26.81 -1.99 10.81
CA PRO A 229 25.59 -2.17 11.62
C PRO A 229 24.79 -0.88 11.83
N THR A 230 25.49 0.27 11.92
CA THR A 230 24.86 1.59 12.05
C THR A 230 24.10 1.96 10.78
N PHE A 231 24.69 1.77 9.61
CA PHE A 231 24.00 1.99 8.33
C PHE A 231 22.85 1.01 8.13
N GLY A 232 23.00 -0.25 8.55
CA GLY A 232 21.93 -1.24 8.54
C GLY A 232 20.72 -0.78 9.34
N THR A 233 20.95 -0.29 10.55
CA THR A 233 19.89 0.22 11.44
C THR A 233 19.16 1.41 10.82
N VAL A 234 19.90 2.38 10.26
CA VAL A 234 19.31 3.58 9.66
C VAL A 234 18.53 3.24 8.38
N THR A 235 19.13 2.46 7.48
CA THR A 235 18.50 2.16 6.18
C THR A 235 17.25 1.30 6.31
N ARG A 236 17.14 0.47 7.37
CA ARG A 236 15.93 -0.33 7.65
C ARG A 236 14.67 0.53 7.71
N TYR A 237 14.73 1.72 8.31
CA TYR A 237 13.57 2.60 8.45
C TYR A 237 13.05 3.18 7.13
N PHE A 238 13.86 3.10 6.07
CA PHE A 238 13.49 3.55 4.72
C PHE A 238 13.08 2.39 3.80
N VAL A 239 13.11 1.15 4.29
CA VAL A 239 12.63 0.00 3.53
C VAL A 239 11.09 0.01 3.52
N PRO A 240 10.44 -0.06 2.34
CA PRO A 240 8.98 -0.07 2.25
C PRO A 240 8.30 -1.12 3.12
N ASP A 241 8.86 -2.33 3.22
CA ASP A 241 8.29 -3.40 4.04
C ASP A 241 8.32 -3.09 5.53
N SER A 242 9.36 -2.37 5.99
CA SER A 242 9.46 -1.97 7.41
C SER A 242 8.36 -0.98 7.78
N PHE A 243 7.97 -0.11 6.84
CA PHE A 243 6.80 0.75 6.99
C PHE A 243 5.51 -0.06 6.79
N LEU A 244 5.31 -0.68 5.64
CA LEU A 244 4.07 -1.36 5.26
C LEU A 244 3.67 -2.50 6.20
N LYS A 245 4.58 -3.08 6.97
CA LYS A 245 4.31 -4.12 7.99
C LYS A 245 4.70 -3.67 9.40
N SER A 246 4.84 -2.38 9.67
CA SER A 246 5.31 -1.90 10.97
C SER A 246 4.41 -2.33 12.12
N VAL A 247 3.08 -2.38 11.92
CA VAL A 247 2.13 -2.84 12.95
C VAL A 247 2.42 -4.28 13.32
N TYR A 248 2.61 -5.14 12.32
CA TYR A 248 2.95 -6.55 12.51
C TYR A 248 4.32 -6.71 13.18
N PHE A 249 5.36 -6.03 12.68
CA PHE A 249 6.70 -6.19 13.24
C PHE A 249 6.78 -5.70 14.70
N ASN A 250 6.16 -4.56 15.02
CA ASN A 250 6.15 -4.04 16.39
C ASN A 250 5.21 -4.84 17.32
N SER A 251 4.24 -5.59 16.81
CA SER A 251 3.41 -6.47 17.65
C SER A 251 4.11 -7.77 18.03
N ILE A 252 5.01 -8.27 17.17
CA ILE A 252 5.72 -9.52 17.43
C ILE A 252 7.09 -9.33 18.10
N SER A 253 7.65 -8.12 18.02
CA SER A 253 8.96 -7.79 18.59
C SER A 253 8.81 -6.77 19.72
N HIS A 254 9.49 -7.00 20.84
CA HIS A 254 9.55 -6.04 21.95
C HIS A 254 10.45 -4.85 21.57
N THR A 255 9.99 -4.02 20.63
CA THR A 255 10.71 -2.85 20.15
C THR A 255 10.61 -1.68 21.11
N SER A 256 11.61 -0.80 21.08
CA SER A 256 11.53 0.45 21.82
C SER A 256 10.45 1.37 21.22
N LEU A 257 9.95 2.31 22.01
CA LEU A 257 9.03 3.35 21.52
C LEU A 257 9.64 4.14 20.36
N LEU A 258 10.95 4.42 20.43
CA LEU A 258 11.67 5.14 19.39
C LEU A 258 11.66 4.36 18.07
N ASP A 259 11.99 3.07 18.11
CA ASP A 259 12.00 2.21 16.91
C ASP A 259 10.59 2.10 16.30
N THR A 260 9.57 2.02 17.17
CA THR A 260 8.17 2.05 16.76
C THR A 260 7.88 3.34 15.99
N VAL A 261 8.10 4.51 16.59
CA VAL A 261 7.84 5.81 15.95
C VAL A 261 8.59 5.95 14.62
N LEU A 262 9.87 5.57 14.58
CA LEU A 262 10.68 5.66 13.37
C LEU A 262 10.15 4.74 12.26
N SER A 263 9.68 3.54 12.59
CA SER A 263 9.08 2.61 11.60
C SER A 263 7.80 3.14 10.95
N PHE A 264 7.02 3.97 11.66
CA PHE A 264 5.79 4.57 11.11
C PHE A 264 6.05 5.87 10.32
N VAL A 265 7.13 6.61 10.62
CA VAL A 265 7.24 8.01 10.21
C VAL A 265 8.40 8.27 9.25
N ALA A 266 9.51 7.55 9.35
CA ALA A 266 10.74 7.86 8.61
C ALA A 266 10.56 7.84 7.08
N LEU A 267 10.03 6.74 6.54
CA LEU A 267 9.83 6.59 5.10
C LEU A 267 8.76 7.57 4.55
N PRO A 268 7.55 7.71 5.15
CA PRO A 268 6.59 8.70 4.70
C PRO A 268 7.12 10.13 4.70
N LEU A 269 7.88 10.53 5.72
CA LEU A 269 8.48 11.87 5.76
C LEU A 269 9.49 12.08 4.64
N LEU A 270 10.36 11.09 4.38
CA LEU A 270 11.31 11.16 3.28
C LEU A 270 10.59 11.30 1.93
N LEU A 271 9.59 10.44 1.68
CA LEU A 271 8.82 10.50 0.44
C LEU A 271 8.03 11.81 0.30
N LEU A 272 7.50 12.34 1.39
CA LEU A 272 6.82 13.64 1.42
C LEU A 272 7.81 14.77 1.07
N ALA A 273 8.99 14.78 1.69
CA ALA A 273 10.02 15.77 1.40
C ALA A 273 10.45 15.71 -0.08
N LEU A 274 10.67 14.51 -0.61
CA LEU A 274 10.97 14.31 -2.04
C LEU A 274 9.81 14.77 -2.94
N THR A 275 8.56 14.51 -2.55
CA THR A 275 7.38 14.93 -3.31
C THR A 275 7.24 16.46 -3.33
N ILE A 276 7.50 17.14 -2.22
CA ILE A 276 7.50 18.60 -2.12
C ILE A 276 8.62 19.19 -3.01
N TYR A 277 9.82 18.62 -2.94
CA TYR A 277 10.92 19.04 -3.82
C TYR A 277 10.56 18.89 -5.30
N MET A 278 10.03 17.72 -5.68
CA MET A 278 9.60 17.45 -7.05
C MET A 278 8.45 18.36 -7.50
N TYR A 279 7.54 18.72 -6.60
CA TYR A 279 6.48 19.69 -6.88
C TYR A 279 7.07 21.06 -7.25
N SER A 280 8.02 21.57 -6.46
CA SER A 280 8.65 22.87 -6.72
C SER A 280 9.35 22.89 -8.09
N VAL A 281 10.18 21.88 -8.37
CA VAL A 281 10.88 21.75 -9.67
C VAL A 281 9.89 21.67 -10.83
N ASN A 282 8.83 20.87 -10.65
CA ASN A 282 7.81 20.68 -11.69
C ASN A 282 7.08 21.99 -12.00
N VAL A 283 6.72 22.76 -10.98
CA VAL A 283 6.07 24.06 -11.16
C VAL A 283 7.00 25.04 -11.86
N GLU A 284 8.25 25.14 -11.45
CA GLU A 284 9.25 26.02 -12.06
C GLU A 284 9.45 25.69 -13.55
N SER A 285 9.74 24.42 -13.85
CA SER A 285 10.04 23.96 -15.21
C SER A 285 8.91 24.27 -16.21
N TYR A 286 7.67 23.96 -15.85
CA TYR A 286 6.55 24.17 -16.77
C TYR A 286 6.04 25.61 -16.74
N THR A 287 6.13 26.34 -15.64
CA THR A 287 5.70 27.75 -15.64
C THR A 287 6.58 28.60 -16.57
N GLU A 288 7.89 28.36 -16.59
CA GLU A 288 8.82 29.05 -17.50
C GLU A 288 8.57 28.69 -18.97
N ASP A 289 8.48 27.40 -19.29
CA ASP A 289 8.27 26.90 -20.66
C ASP A 289 6.95 27.37 -21.30
N TYR A 290 5.90 27.64 -20.50
CA TYR A 290 4.62 28.10 -21.02
C TYR A 290 4.50 29.63 -21.17
N ILE A 291 5.37 30.42 -20.51
CA ILE A 291 5.36 31.89 -20.61
C ILE A 291 6.20 32.38 -21.81
N VAL A 292 7.13 31.57 -22.29
CA VAL A 292 7.95 31.87 -23.48
C VAL A 292 7.28 31.30 -24.74
N TRP A 293 6.27 32.00 -25.27
CA TRP A 293 5.87 31.79 -26.66
C TRP A 293 6.63 32.76 -27.57
N HIS A 294 7.39 32.18 -28.51
CA HIS A 294 7.85 32.81 -29.74
C HIS A 294 6.69 33.14 -30.68
#